data_AF-A0A9P6JMG7-F1
#
_entry.id   AF-A0A9P6JMG7-F1
#
_cell.length_a   1.000
_cell.length_b   1.000
_cell.length_c   1.000
_cell.angle_alpha   90.00
_cell.angle_beta   90.00
_cell.angle_gamma   90.00
#
_symmetry.space_group_name_H-M   'P 1'
#
loop_
_entity.id
_entity.type
_entity.pdbx_description
1 polymer ?
#
loop_
_entity_poly.entity_id
_entity_poly.type
_entity_poly.pdbx_seq_one_letter_code
_entity_poly.pdbx_strand_id
1 'polypeptide(L)'
;MAMQLDPTVRPPVDAPWYIIAWIMEGCDEVKLDGSIKALAEHRGTYAHAQKMRASMTYAFGRIHGMGSTPWVLNDATTRASGNPSMSEKVATYMISLKNRKVRAGEAATSARAITTV
;
A
#
# COMPACT_ATOMS: atom_id res chain seq x y z
N MET A 1 -6.33 -21.98 -4.28
CA MET A 1 -5.08 -22.43 -3.64
C MET A 1 -4.61 -21.32 -2.72
N ALA A 2 -4.95 -21.39 -1.43
CA ALA A 2 -4.55 -20.36 -0.46
C ALA A 2 -3.07 -20.55 -0.14
N MET A 3 -2.24 -19.55 -0.45
CA MET A 3 -0.84 -19.51 -0.06
C MET A 3 -0.81 -19.38 1.48
N GLN A 4 -0.61 -20.51 2.18
CA GLN A 4 -0.43 -20.54 3.62
C GLN A 4 0.89 -19.85 3.95
N LEU A 5 0.80 -18.62 4.45
CA LEU A 5 1.95 -17.83 4.87
C LEU A 5 2.47 -18.40 6.21
N ASP A 6 3.69 -18.93 6.22
CA ASP A 6 4.38 -19.37 7.42
C ASP A 6 4.57 -18.17 8.39
N PRO A 7 4.01 -18.22 9.61
CA PRO A 7 4.08 -17.11 10.56
C PRO A 7 5.49 -16.87 11.12
N THR A 8 6.44 -17.78 10.91
CA THR A 8 7.81 -17.68 11.45
C THR A 8 8.80 -16.98 10.50
N VAL A 9 8.44 -16.83 9.22
CA VAL A 9 9.29 -16.20 8.21
C VAL A 9 9.23 -14.68 8.37
N ARG A 10 10.39 -14.07 8.64
CA ARG A 10 10.50 -12.61 8.68
C ARG A 10 10.35 -12.05 7.26
N PRO A 11 9.61 -10.94 7.07
CA PRO A 11 9.48 -10.33 5.77
C PRO A 11 10.86 -9.84 5.31
N PRO A 12 11.15 -9.95 4.00
CA PRO A 12 12.36 -9.37 3.44
C PRO A 12 12.40 -7.86 3.69
N VAL A 13 13.60 -7.28 3.68
CA VAL A 13 13.78 -5.82 3.83
C VAL A 13 12.98 -5.02 2.78
N ASP A 14 12.76 -5.63 1.62
CA ASP A 14 12.01 -5.07 0.50
C ASP A 14 10.49 -5.27 0.60
N ALA A 15 9.97 -5.83 1.70
CA ALA A 15 8.53 -6.02 1.90
C ALA A 15 7.69 -4.75 1.63
N PRO A 16 8.11 -3.53 2.05
CA PRO A 16 7.44 -2.30 1.65
C PRO A 16 7.31 -2.12 0.14
N TRP A 17 8.34 -2.47 -0.63
CA TRP A 17 8.34 -2.34 -2.09
C TRP A 17 7.38 -3.31 -2.74
N TYR A 18 7.25 -4.54 -2.23
CA TYR A 18 6.26 -5.50 -2.74
C TYR A 18 4.83 -5.02 -2.49
N ILE A 19 4.55 -4.40 -1.34
CA ILE A 19 3.25 -3.78 -1.07
C ILE A 19 2.98 -2.64 -2.05
N ILE A 20 3.96 -1.77 -2.28
CA ILE A 20 3.85 -0.67 -3.25
C ILE A 20 3.60 -1.21 -4.65
N ALA A 21 4.37 -2.22 -5.09
CA ALA A 21 4.24 -2.83 -6.40
C ALA A 21 2.84 -3.45 -6.61
N TRP A 22 2.32 -4.13 -5.58
CA TRP A 22 0.97 -4.69 -5.62
C TRP A 22 -0.10 -3.60 -5.75
N ILE A 23 0.01 -2.51 -4.98
CA ILE A 23 -0.90 -1.36 -5.10
C ILE A 23 -0.73 -0.65 -6.44
N MET A 24 0.48 -0.52 -6.95
CA MET A 24 0.78 0.10 -8.25
C MET A 24 0.11 -0.68 -9.39
N GLU A 25 0.28 -1.99 -9.40
CA GLU A 25 -0.33 -2.85 -10.40
C GLU A 25 -1.87 -2.79 -10.34
N GLY A 26 -2.47 -2.75 -9.16
CA GLY A 26 -3.93 -2.70 -9.02
C GLY A 26 -4.55 -1.32 -9.27
N CYS A 27 -3.87 -0.24 -8.88
CA CYS A 27 -4.48 1.07 -8.72
C CYS A 27 -3.79 2.19 -9.49
N ASP A 28 -2.50 2.11 -9.82
CA ASP A 28 -1.81 3.22 -10.46
C ASP A 28 -2.01 3.23 -11.97
N GLU A 29 -1.79 4.40 -12.58
CA GLU A 29 -1.75 4.57 -14.03
C GLU A 29 -0.39 4.19 -14.61
N VAL A 30 0.65 4.18 -13.78
CA VAL A 30 2.02 3.77 -14.12
C VAL A 30 2.18 2.28 -13.81
N LYS A 31 2.80 1.53 -14.72
CA LYS A 31 3.18 0.12 -14.55
C LYS A 31 4.53 -0.01 -13.84
N LEU A 32 4.86 -1.22 -13.41
CA LEU A 32 6.15 -1.51 -12.75
C LEU A 32 7.37 -1.24 -13.65
N ASP A 33 7.22 -1.30 -14.97
CA ASP A 33 8.27 -0.97 -15.94
C ASP A 33 8.37 0.54 -16.24
N GLY A 34 7.53 1.37 -15.60
CA GLY A 34 7.45 2.81 -15.80
C GLY A 34 6.58 3.25 -16.98
N SER A 35 6.02 2.32 -17.75
CA SER A 35 5.09 2.66 -18.83
C SER A 35 3.71 3.10 -18.30
N ILE A 36 2.96 3.84 -19.11
CA ILE A 36 1.60 4.27 -18.76
C ILE A 36 0.60 3.21 -19.24
N LYS A 37 -0.32 2.81 -18.36
CA LYS A 37 -1.43 1.91 -18.68
C LYS A 37 -2.30 2.50 -19.78
N ALA A 38 -2.78 1.64 -20.69
CA ALA A 38 -3.71 2.05 -21.75
C ALA A 38 -5.06 2.46 -21.16
N LEU A 39 -5.81 3.38 -21.77
CA LEU A 39 -7.08 3.89 -21.21
C LEU A 39 -8.08 2.76 -20.87
N ALA A 40 -8.16 1.72 -21.70
CA ALA A 40 -9.01 0.55 -21.49
C ALA A 40 -8.55 -0.40 -20.35
N GLU A 41 -7.31 -0.25 -19.88
CA GLU A 41 -6.76 -1.07 -18.81
C GLU A 41 -7.35 -0.66 -17.45
N HIS A 42 -7.71 -1.66 -16.63
CA HIS A 42 -8.35 -1.39 -15.33
C HIS A 42 -7.39 -0.66 -14.38
N ARG A 43 -7.93 0.36 -13.69
CA ARG A 43 -7.23 1.11 -12.64
C ARG A 43 -8.14 1.27 -11.44
N GLY A 44 -7.79 0.64 -10.32
CA GLY A 44 -8.51 0.82 -9.06
C GLY A 44 -8.52 2.26 -8.58
N THR A 45 -9.52 2.62 -7.78
CA THR A 45 -9.63 3.95 -7.14
C THR A 45 -8.64 4.08 -5.98
N TYR A 46 -8.43 5.31 -5.49
CA TYR A 46 -7.66 5.51 -4.26
C TYR A 46 -8.28 4.77 -3.07
N ALA A 47 -9.61 4.71 -2.98
CA ALA A 47 -10.30 3.92 -1.97
C ALA A 47 -9.99 2.42 -2.05
N HIS A 48 -9.81 1.88 -3.26
CA HIS A 48 -9.37 0.49 -3.44
C HIS A 48 -7.94 0.31 -2.93
N ALA A 49 -7.02 1.21 -3.28
CA ALA A 49 -5.64 1.20 -2.77
C ALA A 49 -5.58 1.27 -1.23
N GLN A 50 -6.46 2.06 -0.58
CA GLN A 50 -6.55 2.11 0.88
C GLN A 50 -6.94 0.75 1.48
N LYS A 51 -7.88 0.04 0.86
CA LYS A 51 -8.28 -1.32 1.28
C LYS A 51 -7.13 -2.31 1.10
N MET A 52 -6.40 -2.24 -0.01
CA MET A 52 -5.21 -3.05 -0.25
C MET A 52 -4.16 -2.83 0.85
N ARG A 53 -3.80 -1.57 1.14
CA ARG A 53 -2.89 -1.25 2.24
C ARG A 53 -3.40 -1.76 3.60
N ALA A 54 -4.68 -1.55 3.90
CA ALA A 54 -5.28 -2.01 5.15
C ALA A 54 -5.22 -3.54 5.29
N SER A 55 -5.41 -4.28 4.20
CA SER A 55 -5.30 -5.74 4.21
C SER A 55 -3.88 -6.21 4.56
N MET A 56 -2.85 -5.54 4.05
CA MET A 56 -1.46 -5.84 4.41
C MET A 56 -1.15 -5.45 5.86
N THR A 57 -1.66 -4.30 6.32
CA THR A 57 -1.54 -3.93 7.73
C THR A 57 -2.12 -5.01 8.64
N TYR A 58 -3.30 -5.53 8.32
CA TYR A 58 -3.93 -6.62 9.06
C TYR A 58 -3.13 -7.92 8.98
N ALA A 59 -2.69 -8.32 7.79
CA ALA A 59 -1.93 -9.56 7.60
C ALA A 59 -0.64 -9.54 8.44
N PHE A 60 0.20 -8.51 8.28
CA PHE A 60 1.45 -8.42 9.06
C PHE A 60 1.20 -8.17 10.55
N GLY A 61 0.18 -7.38 10.89
CA GLY A 61 -0.12 -7.06 12.28
C GLY A 61 -0.70 -8.25 13.06
N ARG A 62 -1.70 -8.92 12.48
CA ARG A 62 -2.50 -9.94 13.18
C ARG A 62 -2.07 -11.37 12.86
N ILE A 63 -1.81 -11.69 11.60
CA ILE A 63 -1.46 -13.05 11.16
C ILE A 63 0.01 -13.35 11.48
N HIS A 64 0.91 -12.41 11.17
CA HIS A 64 2.34 -12.55 11.46
C HIS A 64 2.76 -12.00 12.83
N GLY A 65 1.83 -11.47 13.63
CA GLY A 65 2.10 -11.02 15.00
C GLY A 65 3.06 -9.83 15.12
N MET A 66 3.29 -9.05 14.07
CA MET A 66 4.19 -7.88 14.10
C MET A 66 3.54 -6.64 14.74
N GLY A 67 2.24 -6.73 14.99
CA GLY A 67 1.44 -5.67 15.59
C GLY A 67 1.41 -4.39 14.75
N SER A 68 1.24 -3.28 15.46
CA SER A 68 1.17 -1.93 14.90
C SER A 68 2.45 -1.14 15.17
N THR A 69 3.61 -1.77 14.96
CA THR A 69 4.90 -1.09 15.10
C THR A 69 5.39 -0.52 13.76
N PRO A 70 5.97 0.70 13.75
CA PRO A 70 6.58 1.27 12.54
C PRO A 70 7.63 0.33 11.94
N TRP A 71 7.75 0.31 10.61
CA TRP A 71 8.80 -0.45 9.94
C TRP A 71 10.15 0.25 10.10
N VAL A 72 11.11 -0.40 10.75
CA VAL A 72 12.45 0.13 11.02
C VAL A 72 13.50 -0.83 10.47
N LEU A 73 14.46 -0.29 9.72
CA LEU A 73 15.66 -1.03 9.33
C LEU A 73 16.73 -0.85 10.40
N ASN A 74 17.27 -1.96 10.91
CA ASN A 74 18.41 -1.91 11.82
C ASN A 74 19.71 -1.97 11.01
N ASP A 75 20.41 -0.84 10.92
CA ASP A 75 21.67 -0.71 10.17
C ASP A 75 22.73 -1.72 10.60
N ALA A 76 22.78 -2.05 11.90
CA ALA A 76 23.75 -2.99 12.45
C ALA A 76 23.50 -4.47 12.08
N THR A 77 22.29 -4.83 11.67
CA THR A 77 21.94 -6.26 11.44
C THR A 77 21.35 -6.54 10.07
N THR A 78 21.15 -5.51 9.22
CA THR A 78 20.40 -5.61 7.95
C THR A 78 19.02 -6.24 8.10
N ARG A 79 18.49 -6.29 9.33
CA ARG A 79 17.19 -6.85 9.65
C ARG A 79 16.21 -5.70 9.77
N ALA A 80 15.05 -5.88 9.17
CA ALA A 80 13.93 -5.00 9.40
C ALA A 80 13.01 -5.56 10.50
N SER A 81 12.40 -4.66 11.26
CA SER A 81 11.40 -4.98 12.27
C SER A 81 10.14 -4.12 12.09
N GLY A 82 9.02 -4.66 12.55
CA GLY A 82 7.72 -4.01 12.56
C GLY A 82 6.83 -4.37 11.37
N ASN A 83 5.82 -3.54 11.09
CA ASN A 83 4.85 -3.81 10.04
C ASN A 83 5.23 -3.09 8.72
N PRO A 84 5.55 -3.80 7.64
CA PRO A 84 6.03 -3.17 6.39
C PRO A 84 4.98 -2.26 5.73
N SER A 85 3.68 -2.50 5.95
CA SER A 85 2.58 -1.62 5.48
C SER A 85 2.57 -0.24 6.17
N MET A 86 3.29 -0.13 7.28
CA MET A 86 3.46 1.09 8.07
C MET A 86 4.85 1.70 7.91
N SER A 87 5.58 1.32 6.87
CA SER A 87 6.80 2.00 6.47
C SER A 87 6.51 3.40 5.91
N GLU A 88 7.49 4.28 6.08
CA GLU A 88 7.49 5.60 5.45
C GLU A 88 7.35 5.50 3.92
N LYS A 89 8.00 4.52 3.30
CA LYS A 89 7.93 4.28 1.85
C LYS A 89 6.49 4.07 1.38
N VAL A 90 5.73 3.19 2.05
CA VAL A 90 4.33 2.92 1.71
C VAL A 90 3.47 4.16 1.96
N ALA A 91 3.70 4.88 3.06
CA ALA A 91 2.96 6.11 3.38
C ALA A 91 3.16 7.20 2.31
N THR A 92 4.41 7.48 1.95
CA THR A 92 4.78 8.46 0.91
C THR A 92 4.18 8.07 -0.44
N TYR A 93 4.29 6.79 -0.83
CA TYR A 93 3.69 6.30 -2.06
C TYR A 93 2.16 6.50 -2.09
N MET A 94 1.46 6.19 -0.99
CA MET A 94 0.00 6.41 -0.91
C MET A 94 -0.38 7.89 -1.04
N ILE A 95 0.42 8.81 -0.49
CA ILE A 95 0.20 10.26 -0.66
C ILE A 95 0.37 10.64 -2.12
N SER A 96 1.43 10.18 -2.79
CA SER A 96 1.67 10.45 -4.21
C SER A 96 0.55 9.87 -5.09
N LEU A 97 0.12 8.64 -4.80
CA LEU A 97 -0.99 7.99 -5.52
C LEU A 97 -2.28 8.78 -5.38
N LYS A 98 -2.62 9.22 -4.16
CA LYS A 98 -3.79 10.09 -3.91
C LYS A 98 -3.75 11.33 -4.80
N ASN A 99 -2.60 12.00 -4.88
CA ASN A 99 -2.45 13.21 -5.67
C ASN A 99 -2.61 12.92 -7.18
N ARG A 100 -2.06 11.81 -7.68
CA ARG A 100 -2.27 11.38 -9.08
C ARG A 100 -3.75 11.10 -9.36
N LYS A 101 -4.45 10.42 -8.46
CA LYS A 101 -5.88 10.13 -8.58
C LYS A 101 -6.75 11.38 -8.62
N VAL A 102 -6.47 12.35 -7.75
CA VAL A 102 -7.16 13.65 -7.76
C VAL A 102 -6.90 14.39 -9.08
N ARG A 103 -5.66 14.38 -9.58
CA ARG A 103 -5.32 14.98 -10.89
C ARG A 103 -6.03 14.30 -12.05
N ALA A 104 -6.27 12.99 -11.97
CA ALA A 104 -7.04 12.22 -12.93
C ALA A 104 -8.56 12.39 -12.80
N GLY A 105 -9.03 13.25 -11.90
CA GLY A 105 -10.45 13.58 -11.71
C GLY A 105 -11.18 12.73 -10.67
N GLU A 106 -10.47 11.89 -9.89
CA GLU A 106 -11.10 11.23 -8.74
C GLU A 106 -11.48 12.28 -7.69
N ALA A 107 -12.73 12.23 -7.21
CA ALA A 107 -13.19 13.17 -6.20
C ALA A 107 -12.32 13.08 -4.95
N ALA A 108 -11.77 14.22 -4.52
CA ALA A 108 -10.97 14.28 -3.30
C ALA A 108 -11.81 13.79 -2.11
N THR A 109 -11.26 12.87 -1.32
CA THR A 109 -11.96 12.25 -0.18
C THR A 109 -12.21 13.20 1.01
N SER A 110 -11.92 14.51 0.89
CA SER A 110 -12.15 15.48 1.97
C SER A 110 -13.53 16.12 1.89
N ALA A 111 -14.30 15.95 2.97
CA ALA A 111 -15.54 16.64 3.36
C ALA A 111 -16.57 16.91 2.25
N ARG A 112 -17.53 16.00 2.08
CA ARG A 112 -18.82 16.39 1.49
C ARG A 112 -19.50 17.35 2.47
N ALA A 113 -19.87 18.54 2.01
CA ALA A 113 -20.75 19.41 2.78
C ALA A 113 -22.07 18.66 3.05
N ILE A 114 -22.42 18.47 4.32
CA ILE A 114 -23.77 18.06 4.69
C ILE A 114 -24.64 19.30 4.48
N THR A 115 -25.37 19.37 3.37
CA THR A 115 -26.44 20.36 3.20
C THR A 115 -27.70 19.79 3.82
N THR A 116 -28.07 20.28 5.01
CA THR A 116 -29.41 20.06 5.56
C THR A 116 -30.42 20.79 4.67
N VAL A 117 -31.46 20.08 4.24
CA VAL A 117 -32.65 20.64 3.55
C VAL A 117 -33.51 21.36 4.56
#